data_AF-A0A8C9PGJ1-F1
#
_entry.id   AF-A0A8C9PGJ1-F1
#
_cell.length_a   1.000
_cell.length_b   1.000
_cell.length_c   1.000
_cell.angle_alpha   90.00
_cell.angle_beta   90.00
_cell.angle_gamma   90.00
#
_symmetry.space_group_name_H-M   'P 1'
#
loop_
_entity.id
_entity.type
_entity.pdbx_description
1 polymer ?
#
loop_
_entity_poly.entity_id
_entity_poly.type
_entity_poly.pdbx_seq_one_letter_code
_entity_poly.pdbx_strand_id
1 'polypeptide(L)'
;WIQYYTKTSYRIHGETFIIKDITYTSQEDLVEEKCLLKKYTHRSCNKVFCQPWQKCIDGICACKLPYQCPKNGTSVCSTNGKSYPTYCHQKSFECLHPAAKFLNNGTCRAEGKFSISLNYGSTDSRGIVEVKLVDQDEKMFLCKSSWGLREANVACLDLGFQQGALSIEERFYIPENLHINSTECLHVHCHGLETSLTECTFAKRKTKRYEGLAGVVCYTQNSDSPTDESFQCVNGKYIPRQKACNGINDCGDQSDELCCKGCRGDSFLCKSGVCIPNKYKCNGELDCITGEDEVRCEDEIEILTVDMNAERKRIKSLLPKLSCGVKRNIHTRRKRVVGGRLGKMKQMLLDIFKGLLKVYAILECCCIILK
;
A
#
# COMPACT_ATOMS: atom_id res chain seq x y z
N TRP A 1 -5.64 -0.66 34.88
CA TRP A 1 -4.57 -0.08 35.73
C TRP A 1 -4.12 -1.14 36.74
N ILE A 2 -3.08 -1.91 36.44
CA ILE A 2 -2.49 -2.84 37.40
C ILE A 2 -1.02 -2.44 37.54
N GLN A 3 -0.62 -1.98 38.72
CA GLN A 3 0.75 -1.63 39.05
C GLN A 3 1.46 -2.88 39.58
N TYR A 4 2.50 -3.34 38.90
CA TYR A 4 3.45 -4.29 39.47
C TYR A 4 4.71 -3.54 39.87
N TYR A 5 5.12 -3.70 41.13
CA TYR A 5 6.32 -3.09 41.69
C TYR A 5 7.44 -4.12 41.73
N THR A 6 8.47 -3.98 40.91
CA THR A 6 9.74 -4.67 41.12
C THR A 6 10.68 -3.71 41.85
N LYS A 7 11.12 -4.10 43.06
CA LYS A 7 12.09 -3.34 43.85
C LYS A 7 13.46 -3.94 43.68
N THR A 8 14.39 -3.20 43.08
CA THR A 8 15.81 -3.54 43.07
C THR A 8 16.54 -2.60 44.02
N SER A 9 17.26 -3.16 44.99
CA SER A 9 17.94 -2.43 46.07
C SER A 9 19.44 -2.64 45.94
N TYR A 10 20.20 -1.55 45.92
CA TYR A 10 21.67 -1.58 45.95
C TYR A 10 22.17 -0.79 47.16
N ARG A 11 23.27 -1.24 47.78
CA ARG A 11 23.85 -0.65 48.99
C ARG A 11 25.25 -0.14 48.65
N ILE A 12 25.47 1.17 48.75
CA ILE A 12 26.78 1.80 48.54
C ILE A 12 27.02 2.74 49.72
N HIS A 13 28.17 2.60 50.39
CA HIS A 13 28.59 3.43 51.53
C HIS A 13 27.54 3.60 52.65
N GLY A 14 26.89 2.51 53.06
CA GLY A 14 26.03 2.51 54.25
C GLY A 14 24.66 3.19 54.09
N GLU A 15 24.42 3.86 52.97
CA GLU A 15 23.12 4.43 52.63
C GLU A 15 22.36 3.54 51.62
N THR A 16 21.04 3.44 51.80
CA THR A 16 20.18 2.58 50.98
C THR A 16 19.52 3.45 49.91
N PHE A 17 19.90 3.28 48.65
CA PHE A 17 19.33 4.03 47.53
C PHE A 17 18.21 3.22 46.87
N ILE A 18 16.98 3.72 46.93
CA ILE A 18 15.82 3.15 46.23
C ILE A 18 15.67 3.89 44.91
N ILE A 19 16.12 3.28 43.81
CA ILE A 19 15.77 3.76 42.47
C ILE A 19 14.36 3.26 42.18
N LYS A 20 13.40 4.18 42.10
CA LYS A 20 12.09 3.90 41.50
C LYS A 20 12.28 3.97 39.98
N ASP A 21 12.62 2.85 39.36
CA ASP A 21 12.51 2.75 37.90
C ASP A 21 11.03 2.79 37.55
N ILE A 22 10.54 3.98 37.20
CA ILE A 22 9.25 4.12 36.55
C ILE A 22 9.47 3.64 35.11
N THR A 23 9.31 2.33 34.89
CA THR A 23 9.07 1.83 33.54
C THR A 23 7.65 2.26 33.17
N TYR A 24 7.55 3.47 32.63
CA TYR A 24 6.40 3.85 31.81
C TYR A 24 6.43 2.93 30.58
N THR A 25 5.73 1.81 30.61
CA THR A 25 5.19 1.25 29.36
C THR A 25 4.01 2.14 28.95
N SER A 26 4.30 3.38 28.56
CA SER A 26 3.40 4.07 27.65
C SER A 26 3.42 3.22 26.39
N GLN A 27 2.36 2.45 26.17
CA GLN A 27 2.04 1.92 24.86
C GLN A 27 2.01 3.14 23.93
N GLU A 28 3.11 3.41 23.23
CA GLU A 28 3.24 4.60 22.41
C GLU A 28 2.06 4.59 21.43
N ASP A 29 1.24 5.63 21.51
CA ASP A 29 0.14 5.77 20.58
C ASP A 29 0.72 6.22 19.24
N LEU A 30 1.08 5.21 18.45
CA LEU A 30 1.69 5.38 17.13
C LEU A 30 0.72 6.00 16.12
N VAL A 31 -0.56 6.12 16.46
CA VAL A 31 -1.58 6.68 15.57
C VAL A 31 -1.77 8.17 15.86
N GLU A 32 -2.06 8.95 14.82
CA GLU A 32 -2.40 10.36 14.93
C GLU A 32 -3.91 10.59 14.87
N GLU A 33 -4.54 10.87 16.02
CA GLU A 33 -5.99 11.06 16.15
C GLU A 33 -6.56 12.14 15.22
N LYS A 34 -5.86 13.27 15.05
CA LYS A 34 -6.29 14.36 14.15
C LYS A 34 -6.35 13.91 12.69
N CYS A 35 -5.48 12.98 12.30
CA CYS A 35 -5.43 12.41 10.96
C CYS A 35 -6.60 11.43 10.75
N LEU A 36 -6.99 10.66 11.76
CA LEU A 36 -8.12 9.71 11.68
C LEU A 36 -9.45 10.39 11.36
N LEU A 37 -9.66 11.63 11.82
CA LEU A 37 -10.85 12.43 11.48
C LEU A 37 -11.00 12.68 9.97
N LYS A 38 -9.91 12.59 9.20
CA LYS A 38 -9.91 12.76 7.74
C LYS A 38 -10.23 11.49 6.97
N LYS A 39 -10.22 10.31 7.64
CA LYS A 39 -10.54 9.01 7.04
C LYS A 39 -9.80 8.75 5.72
N TYR A 40 -8.47 8.89 5.75
CA TYR A 40 -7.64 8.64 4.58
C TYR A 40 -7.66 7.16 4.18
N THR A 41 -7.63 6.92 2.88
CA THR A 41 -7.57 5.57 2.27
C THR A 41 -6.55 5.58 1.14
N HIS A 42 -6.35 4.43 0.47
CA HIS A 42 -5.56 4.32 -0.77
C HIS A 42 -6.00 5.28 -1.88
N ARG A 43 -7.19 5.90 -1.78
CA ARG A 43 -7.69 6.94 -2.71
C ARG A 43 -7.33 8.36 -2.28
N SER A 44 -6.58 8.57 -1.20
CA SER A 44 -6.26 9.90 -0.69
C SER A 44 -4.89 10.37 -1.19
N CYS A 45 -4.87 11.20 -2.23
CA CYS A 45 -3.61 11.65 -2.84
C CYS A 45 -2.76 12.59 -1.98
N ASN A 46 -3.29 13.05 -0.84
CA ASN A 46 -2.53 13.78 0.16
C ASN A 46 -1.56 12.88 0.96
N LYS A 47 -1.73 11.56 0.88
CA LYS A 47 -0.95 10.59 1.66
C LYS A 47 -0.21 9.57 0.78
N VAL A 48 -0.86 9.10 -0.29
CA VAL A 48 -0.31 8.08 -1.20
C VAL A 48 -0.43 8.51 -2.66
N PHE A 49 0.40 7.95 -3.53
CA PHE A 49 0.23 8.14 -4.97
C PHE A 49 -1.00 7.40 -5.49
N CYS A 50 -1.76 8.06 -6.38
CA CYS A 50 -2.85 7.39 -7.09
C CYS A 50 -2.32 6.31 -8.04
N GLN A 51 -3.16 5.32 -8.31
CA GLN A 51 -2.84 4.28 -9.28
C GLN A 51 -2.68 4.86 -10.71
N PRO A 52 -1.96 4.19 -11.63
CA PRO A 52 -1.67 4.76 -12.95
C PRO A 52 -2.92 5.12 -13.77
N TRP A 53 -4.01 4.37 -13.60
CA TRP A 53 -5.33 4.60 -14.20
C TRP A 53 -6.22 5.61 -13.43
N GLN A 54 -5.66 6.32 -12.45
CA GLN A 54 -6.32 7.36 -11.66
C GLN A 54 -5.55 8.69 -11.72
N LYS A 55 -6.22 9.79 -11.40
CA LYS A 55 -5.65 11.14 -11.26
C LYS A 55 -6.09 11.76 -9.93
N CYS A 56 -5.22 12.55 -9.33
CA CYS A 56 -5.53 13.31 -8.12
C CYS A 56 -6.36 14.56 -8.49
N ILE A 57 -7.56 14.68 -7.91
CA ILE A 57 -8.44 15.85 -8.00
C ILE A 57 -8.93 16.13 -6.58
N ASP A 58 -8.73 17.35 -6.08
CA ASP A 58 -9.20 17.80 -4.76
C ASP A 58 -8.82 16.86 -3.59
N GLY A 59 -7.61 16.29 -3.63
CA GLY A 59 -7.12 15.38 -2.59
C GLY A 59 -7.63 13.93 -2.71
N ILE A 60 -8.38 13.60 -3.76
CA ILE A 60 -8.95 12.27 -4.02
C ILE A 60 -8.47 11.72 -5.37
N CYS A 61 -8.16 10.42 -5.40
CA CYS A 61 -7.82 9.67 -6.61
C CYS A 61 -9.10 9.33 -7.38
N ALA A 62 -9.40 10.11 -8.41
CA ALA A 62 -10.50 9.90 -9.33
C ALA A 62 -10.07 9.05 -10.54
N CYS A 63 -10.98 8.25 -11.07
CA CYS A 63 -10.73 7.43 -12.25
C CYS A 63 -10.37 8.31 -13.46
N LYS A 64 -9.35 7.90 -14.22
CA LYS A 64 -9.12 8.44 -15.57
C LYS A 64 -10.10 7.81 -16.55
N LEU A 65 -10.36 8.49 -17.66
CA LEU A 65 -11.04 7.89 -18.80
C LEU A 65 -10.05 6.99 -19.57
N PRO A 66 -10.49 5.87 -20.19
CA PRO A 66 -9.58 4.90 -20.79
C PRO A 66 -8.61 5.51 -21.81
N TYR A 67 -9.04 6.49 -22.61
CA TYR A 67 -8.19 7.15 -23.60
C TYR A 67 -7.07 8.01 -23.00
N GLN A 68 -7.10 8.31 -21.70
CA GLN A 68 -6.04 9.05 -20.99
C GLN A 68 -4.89 8.13 -20.53
N CYS A 69 -5.03 6.82 -20.72
CA CYS A 69 -3.97 5.86 -20.45
C CYS A 69 -2.90 5.83 -21.56
N PRO A 70 -1.65 5.46 -21.23
CA PRO A 70 -0.63 5.15 -22.22
C PRO A 70 -1.08 4.04 -23.17
N LYS A 71 -0.79 4.19 -24.46
CA LYS A 71 -1.13 3.23 -25.52
C LYS A 71 -0.13 2.07 -25.65
N ASN A 72 1.05 2.20 -25.05
CA ASN A 72 2.07 1.16 -25.07
C ASN A 72 1.76 0.13 -23.99
N GLY A 73 1.59 -1.14 -24.36
CA GLY A 73 1.29 -2.23 -23.43
C GLY A 73 0.84 -3.49 -24.16
N THR A 74 0.54 -4.54 -23.40
CA THR A 74 -0.04 -5.79 -23.91
C THR A 74 -1.56 -5.77 -23.80
N SER A 75 -2.25 -6.40 -24.75
CA SER A 75 -3.71 -6.55 -24.69
C SER A 75 -4.12 -7.39 -23.48
N VAL A 76 -5.27 -7.08 -22.88
CA VAL A 76 -5.81 -7.80 -21.72
C VAL A 76 -7.28 -8.12 -21.91
N CYS A 77 -7.77 -9.15 -21.22
CA CYS A 77 -9.17 -9.53 -21.20
C CYS A 77 -9.84 -9.18 -19.87
N SER A 78 -11.12 -8.82 -19.94
CA SER A 78 -11.99 -8.60 -18.78
C SER A 78 -13.08 -9.68 -18.68
N THR A 79 -13.66 -9.81 -17.49
CA THR A 79 -14.77 -10.74 -17.18
C THR A 79 -16.01 -10.55 -18.05
N ASN A 80 -16.18 -9.40 -18.71
CA ASN A 80 -17.26 -9.15 -19.66
C ASN A 80 -17.00 -9.72 -21.07
N GLY A 81 -15.93 -10.48 -21.27
CA GLY A 81 -15.53 -11.05 -22.55
C GLY A 81 -14.94 -10.03 -23.54
N LYS A 82 -14.69 -8.79 -23.10
CA LYS A 82 -14.13 -7.73 -23.94
C LYS A 82 -12.62 -7.64 -23.77
N SER A 83 -11.90 -7.57 -24.89
CA SER A 83 -10.46 -7.29 -24.91
C SER A 83 -10.19 -5.79 -24.91
N TYR A 84 -9.18 -5.37 -24.14
CA TYR A 84 -8.71 -3.99 -24.05
C TYR A 84 -7.27 -3.87 -24.58
N PRO A 85 -6.89 -2.72 -25.17
CA PRO A 85 -5.56 -2.56 -25.78
C PRO A 85 -4.40 -2.67 -24.79
N THR A 86 -4.56 -2.14 -23.57
CA THR A 86 -3.57 -2.23 -22.50
C THR A 86 -4.24 -2.44 -21.15
N TYR A 87 -3.46 -2.91 -20.17
CA TYR A 87 -3.93 -3.08 -18.79
C TYR A 87 -4.53 -1.80 -18.18
N CYS A 88 -3.89 -0.65 -18.42
CA CYS A 88 -4.39 0.64 -17.94
C CYS A 88 -5.81 0.94 -18.45
N HIS A 89 -6.12 0.61 -19.71
CA HIS A 89 -7.44 0.84 -20.28
C HIS A 89 -8.51 -0.01 -19.58
N GLN A 90 -8.20 -1.29 -19.29
CA GLN A 90 -9.13 -2.17 -18.58
C GLN A 90 -9.34 -1.70 -17.14
N LYS A 91 -8.28 -1.41 -16.37
CA LYS A 91 -8.42 -0.92 -14.98
C LYS A 91 -9.07 0.47 -14.88
N SER A 92 -8.81 1.34 -15.85
CA SER A 92 -9.51 2.63 -15.98
C SER A 92 -11.00 2.43 -16.23
N PHE A 93 -11.37 1.50 -17.10
CA PHE A 93 -12.76 1.15 -17.35
C PHE A 93 -13.42 0.50 -16.13
N GLU A 94 -12.73 -0.42 -15.45
CA GLU A 94 -13.18 -1.07 -14.22
C GLU A 94 -13.40 -0.07 -13.07
N CYS A 95 -12.53 0.93 -12.95
CA CYS A 95 -12.70 2.02 -11.98
C CYS A 95 -14.02 2.78 -12.19
N LEU A 96 -14.45 2.92 -13.45
CA LEU A 96 -15.73 3.54 -13.82
C LEU A 96 -16.91 2.54 -13.75
N HIS A 97 -16.64 1.26 -14.01
CA HIS A 97 -17.63 0.17 -14.07
C HIS A 97 -17.12 -1.05 -13.29
N PRO A 98 -17.38 -1.13 -11.97
CA PRO A 98 -16.76 -2.11 -11.06
C PRO A 98 -17.00 -3.59 -11.41
N ALA A 99 -18.00 -3.91 -12.23
CA ALA A 99 -18.28 -5.28 -12.66
C ALA A 99 -17.26 -5.84 -13.66
N ALA A 100 -16.55 -4.96 -14.39
CA ALA A 100 -15.64 -5.34 -15.48
C ALA A 100 -14.22 -5.65 -14.98
N LYS A 101 -14.09 -6.64 -14.09
CA LYS A 101 -12.82 -7.07 -13.50
C LYS A 101 -11.83 -7.63 -14.52
N PHE A 102 -10.55 -7.67 -14.17
CA PHE A 102 -9.50 -8.32 -14.96
C PHE A 102 -9.70 -9.85 -14.98
N LEU A 103 -9.41 -10.48 -16.12
CA LEU A 103 -9.54 -11.94 -16.27
C LEU A 103 -8.20 -12.61 -16.61
N ASN A 104 -7.59 -12.24 -17.75
CA ASN A 104 -6.33 -12.82 -18.19
C ASN A 104 -5.54 -11.85 -19.05
N ASN A 105 -4.22 -12.05 -19.09
CA ASN A 105 -3.35 -11.38 -20.03
C ASN A 105 -3.58 -11.93 -21.46
N GLY A 106 -3.43 -11.08 -22.47
CA GLY A 106 -3.71 -11.40 -23.86
C GLY A 106 -5.17 -11.19 -24.26
N THR A 107 -5.57 -11.83 -25.36
CA THR A 107 -6.94 -11.77 -25.89
C THR A 107 -7.89 -12.63 -25.06
N CYS A 108 -9.18 -12.29 -25.10
CA CYS A 108 -10.21 -13.10 -24.46
C CYS A 108 -10.33 -14.48 -25.09
N ARG A 109 -10.51 -15.50 -24.26
CA ARG A 109 -10.77 -16.89 -24.69
C ARG A 109 -12.24 -17.22 -24.46
N ALA A 110 -12.81 -18.06 -25.33
CA ALA A 110 -14.23 -18.40 -25.28
C ALA A 110 -14.62 -19.30 -24.09
N GLU A 111 -13.68 -20.09 -23.54
CA GLU A 111 -13.98 -21.16 -22.56
C GLU A 111 -13.24 -21.00 -21.22
N GLY A 112 -12.32 -20.05 -21.10
CA GLY A 112 -11.52 -19.87 -19.89
C GLY A 112 -12.24 -19.04 -18.83
N LYS A 113 -12.68 -19.66 -17.74
CA LYS A 113 -13.29 -18.97 -16.58
C LYS A 113 -12.44 -19.16 -15.33
N PHE A 114 -12.03 -18.05 -14.72
CA PHE A 114 -11.44 -18.05 -13.39
C PHE A 114 -12.54 -18.25 -12.34
N SER A 115 -12.27 -19.08 -11.33
CA SER A 115 -13.17 -19.22 -10.18
C SER A 115 -12.40 -19.42 -8.89
N ILE A 116 -12.89 -18.79 -7.82
CA ILE A 116 -12.41 -18.97 -6.45
C ILE A 116 -13.54 -19.58 -5.61
N SER A 117 -13.20 -20.54 -4.75
CA SER A 117 -14.13 -21.15 -3.80
C SER A 117 -13.46 -21.43 -2.45
N LEU A 118 -14.27 -21.43 -1.38
CA LEU A 118 -13.84 -21.83 -0.04
C LEU A 118 -14.37 -23.23 0.27
N ASN A 119 -13.47 -24.15 0.59
CA ASN A 119 -13.82 -25.52 0.97
C ASN A 119 -13.45 -25.79 2.44
N TYR A 120 -14.07 -26.80 3.05
CA TYR A 120 -13.79 -27.25 4.42
C TYR A 120 -14.00 -26.16 5.50
N GLY A 121 -14.83 -25.17 5.19
CA GLY A 121 -15.31 -24.17 6.13
C GLY A 121 -16.60 -24.60 6.83
N SER A 122 -16.80 -24.14 8.06
CA SER A 122 -18.08 -24.28 8.75
C SER A 122 -19.13 -23.26 8.29
N THR A 123 -18.70 -22.14 7.69
CA THR A 123 -19.55 -21.07 7.15
C THR A 123 -19.03 -20.64 5.78
N ASP A 124 -19.87 -20.00 4.96
CA ASP A 124 -19.49 -19.50 3.62
C ASP A 124 -18.41 -18.40 3.65
N SER A 125 -18.14 -17.84 4.83
CA SER A 125 -17.14 -16.80 5.07
C SER A 125 -15.78 -17.33 5.50
N ARG A 126 -15.59 -18.64 5.64
CA ARG A 126 -14.30 -19.20 6.07
C ARG A 126 -14.01 -20.51 5.37
N GLY A 127 -12.75 -20.85 5.22
CA GLY A 127 -12.34 -22.13 4.64
C GLY A 127 -10.97 -22.08 4.01
N ILE A 128 -10.62 -23.18 3.35
CA ILE A 128 -9.39 -23.34 2.58
C ILE A 128 -9.65 -22.83 1.17
N VAL A 129 -8.72 -22.01 0.68
CA VAL A 129 -8.85 -21.35 -0.63
C VAL A 129 -8.50 -22.33 -1.75
N GLU A 130 -9.46 -22.53 -2.63
CA GLU A 130 -9.33 -23.31 -3.87
C GLU A 130 -9.54 -22.38 -5.07
N VAL A 131 -8.67 -22.49 -6.07
CA VAL A 131 -8.72 -21.67 -7.28
C VAL A 131 -8.72 -22.54 -8.54
N LYS A 132 -9.50 -22.11 -9.54
CA LYS A 132 -9.44 -22.60 -10.91
C LYS A 132 -8.86 -21.49 -11.79
N LEU A 133 -7.68 -21.71 -12.34
CA LEU A 133 -7.03 -20.76 -13.26
C LEU A 133 -7.70 -20.79 -14.64
N VAL A 134 -7.60 -19.69 -15.39
CA VAL A 134 -8.18 -19.58 -16.74
C VAL A 134 -7.60 -20.61 -17.71
N ASP A 135 -6.32 -20.97 -17.53
CA ASP A 135 -5.57 -21.89 -18.39
C ASP A 135 -5.67 -23.36 -17.98
N GLN A 136 -6.36 -23.68 -16.88
CA GLN A 136 -6.35 -25.03 -16.29
C GLN A 136 -7.75 -25.47 -15.86
N ASP A 137 -8.10 -26.70 -16.19
CA ASP A 137 -9.39 -27.27 -15.78
C ASP A 137 -9.40 -27.82 -14.35
N GLU A 138 -8.23 -28.18 -13.84
CA GLU A 138 -8.07 -28.70 -12.49
C GLU A 138 -8.06 -27.57 -11.46
N LYS A 139 -8.81 -27.77 -10.37
CA LYS A 139 -8.78 -26.87 -9.23
C LYS A 139 -7.59 -27.18 -8.34
N MET A 140 -6.92 -26.15 -7.86
CA MET A 140 -5.76 -26.29 -6.98
C MET A 140 -5.90 -25.46 -5.72
N PHE A 141 -5.24 -25.91 -4.66
CA PHE A 141 -5.14 -25.18 -3.41
C PHE A 141 -3.96 -24.21 -3.41
N LEU A 142 -4.07 -23.17 -2.57
CA LEU A 142 -2.98 -22.21 -2.36
C LEU A 142 -2.05 -22.65 -1.22
N CYS A 143 -0.76 -22.36 -1.35
CA CYS A 143 0.25 -22.67 -0.33
C CYS A 143 0.18 -21.69 0.84
N LYS A 144 0.19 -22.19 2.09
CA LYS A 144 0.24 -21.35 3.29
C LYS A 144 1.54 -20.54 3.41
N SER A 145 2.65 -21.08 2.90
CA SER A 145 3.99 -20.45 2.93
C SER A 145 4.05 -19.05 2.30
N SER A 146 3.25 -18.81 1.26
CA SER A 146 3.15 -17.54 0.54
C SER A 146 1.84 -16.79 0.82
N TRP A 147 1.08 -17.21 1.82
CA TRP A 147 -0.22 -16.63 2.11
C TRP A 147 -0.13 -15.57 3.20
N GLY A 148 -0.40 -14.31 2.84
CA GLY A 148 -0.47 -13.20 3.77
C GLY A 148 -1.84 -12.52 3.75
N LEU A 149 -2.00 -11.51 4.61
CA LEU A 149 -3.23 -10.72 4.65
C LEU A 149 -3.48 -9.92 3.37
N ARG A 150 -2.43 -9.55 2.62
CA ARG A 150 -2.57 -8.84 1.34
C ARG A 150 -3.34 -9.70 0.34
N GLU A 151 -2.92 -10.94 0.18
CA GLU A 151 -3.56 -11.92 -0.69
C GLU A 151 -4.96 -12.28 -0.17
N ALA A 152 -5.11 -12.44 1.15
CA ALA A 152 -6.40 -12.76 1.77
C ALA A 152 -7.45 -11.65 1.61
N ASN A 153 -7.07 -10.39 1.71
CA ASN A 153 -7.98 -9.25 1.49
C ASN A 153 -8.52 -9.24 0.06
N VAL A 154 -7.65 -9.48 -0.94
CA VAL A 154 -8.06 -9.57 -2.34
C VAL A 154 -8.94 -10.80 -2.59
N ALA A 155 -8.63 -11.95 -1.98
CA ALA A 155 -9.43 -13.16 -2.09
C ALA A 155 -10.86 -12.97 -1.55
N CYS A 156 -10.99 -12.40 -0.35
CA CYS A 156 -12.29 -12.10 0.25
C CYS A 156 -13.06 -11.06 -0.58
N LEU A 157 -12.39 -10.06 -1.13
CA LEU A 157 -13.00 -9.08 -2.02
C LEU A 157 -13.57 -9.74 -3.29
N ASP A 158 -12.87 -10.72 -3.85
CA ASP A 158 -13.33 -11.45 -5.03
C ASP A 158 -14.50 -12.41 -4.74
N LEU A 159 -14.54 -12.97 -3.53
CA LEU A 159 -15.66 -13.75 -3.00
C LEU A 159 -16.89 -12.90 -2.63
N GLY A 160 -16.78 -11.57 -2.68
CA GLY A 160 -17.88 -10.63 -2.44
C GLY A 160 -17.84 -9.91 -1.08
N PHE A 161 -16.90 -10.25 -0.20
CA PHE A 161 -16.73 -9.61 1.10
C PHE A 161 -15.96 -8.29 0.97
N GLN A 162 -16.69 -7.18 0.88
CA GLN A 162 -16.13 -5.84 0.61
C GLN A 162 -15.15 -5.33 1.69
N GLN A 163 -15.20 -5.88 2.90
CA GLN A 163 -14.36 -5.49 4.04
C GLN A 163 -13.03 -6.29 4.09
N GLY A 164 -12.83 -7.22 3.17
CA GLY A 164 -11.64 -8.06 3.08
C GLY A 164 -11.61 -9.18 4.13
N ALA A 165 -10.41 -9.64 4.45
CA ALA A 165 -10.18 -10.71 5.40
C ALA A 165 -10.12 -10.20 6.84
N LEU A 166 -10.58 -11.04 7.77
CA LEU A 166 -10.43 -10.88 9.21
C LEU A 166 -9.14 -11.55 9.69
N SER A 167 -8.90 -12.79 9.28
CA SER A 167 -7.73 -13.58 9.71
C SER A 167 -7.34 -14.65 8.69
N ILE A 168 -6.08 -15.09 8.77
CA ILE A 168 -5.50 -16.19 7.99
C ILE A 168 -5.06 -17.38 8.86
N GLU A 169 -5.20 -17.27 10.19
CA GLU A 169 -4.57 -18.19 11.17
C GLU A 169 -5.53 -19.22 11.79
N GLU A 170 -6.73 -19.41 11.22
CA GLU A 170 -7.67 -20.40 11.75
C GLU A 170 -7.24 -21.83 11.36
N ARG A 171 -7.37 -22.78 12.31
CA ARG A 171 -7.11 -24.19 12.05
C ARG A 171 -8.36 -24.82 11.45
N PHE A 172 -8.32 -25.11 10.16
CA PHE A 172 -9.37 -25.86 9.47
C PHE A 172 -9.14 -27.37 9.67
N TYR A 173 -10.22 -28.12 9.93
CA TYR A 173 -10.15 -29.58 9.98
C TYR A 173 -10.03 -30.13 8.57
N ILE A 174 -8.83 -30.60 8.21
CA ILE A 174 -8.54 -31.19 6.90
C ILE A 174 -8.67 -32.71 7.05
N PRO A 175 -9.51 -33.38 6.23
CA PRO A 175 -9.59 -34.85 6.25
C PRO A 175 -8.22 -35.48 5.95
N GLU A 176 -7.87 -36.56 6.66
CA GLU A 176 -6.56 -37.24 6.54
C GLU A 176 -6.21 -37.67 5.11
N ASN A 177 -7.22 -37.93 4.26
CA ASN A 177 -7.04 -38.28 2.84
C ASN A 177 -6.49 -37.14 1.97
N LEU A 178 -6.63 -35.87 2.39
CA LEU A 178 -6.03 -34.72 1.69
C LEU A 178 -4.59 -34.42 2.15
N HIS A 179 -4.15 -35.00 3.27
CA HIS A 179 -2.80 -34.77 3.80
C HIS A 179 -1.69 -35.44 2.97
N ILE A 180 -2.01 -36.40 2.09
CA ILE A 180 -1.02 -37.27 1.45
C ILE A 180 -0.58 -36.80 0.05
N ASN A 181 -1.27 -35.83 -0.58
CA ASN A 181 -0.90 -35.30 -1.92
C ASN A 181 -0.52 -33.82 -1.99
N SER A 182 -0.29 -33.14 -0.85
CA SER A 182 -0.04 -31.68 -0.78
C SER A 182 1.39 -31.26 -1.17
N THR A 183 1.93 -31.80 -2.27
CA THR A 183 3.20 -31.35 -2.89
C THR A 183 2.99 -30.39 -4.06
N GLU A 184 1.75 -30.22 -4.51
CA GLU A 184 1.36 -29.34 -5.61
C GLU A 184 0.32 -28.32 -5.13
N CYS A 185 0.80 -27.21 -4.57
CA CYS A 185 -0.01 -26.03 -4.27
C CYS A 185 0.47 -24.83 -5.11
N LEU A 186 -0.36 -23.80 -5.22
CA LEU A 186 -0.02 -22.56 -5.90
C LEU A 186 0.47 -21.50 -4.91
N HIS A 187 1.62 -20.91 -5.22
CA HIS A 187 2.07 -19.71 -4.54
C HIS A 187 1.41 -18.49 -5.17
N VAL A 188 0.81 -17.63 -4.34
CA VAL A 188 0.20 -16.37 -4.75
C VAL A 188 0.98 -15.21 -4.18
N HIS A 189 1.16 -14.16 -4.98
CA HIS A 189 1.70 -12.90 -4.50
C HIS A 189 0.85 -11.74 -5.02
N CYS A 190 0.34 -10.93 -4.09
CA CYS A 190 -0.43 -9.73 -4.39
C CYS A 190 0.23 -8.50 -3.75
N HIS A 191 -0.03 -7.33 -4.33
CA HIS A 191 0.32 -6.03 -3.76
C HIS A 191 -0.64 -5.64 -2.61
N GLY A 192 -1.91 -6.03 -2.70
CA GLY A 192 -2.95 -5.83 -1.67
C GLY A 192 -3.99 -4.76 -2.00
N LEU A 193 -4.07 -4.28 -3.25
CA LEU A 193 -5.07 -3.29 -3.74
C LEU A 193 -5.79 -3.77 -5.02
N GLU A 194 -5.51 -4.99 -5.45
CA GLU A 194 -6.17 -5.67 -6.56
C GLU A 194 -7.65 -5.92 -6.25
N THR A 195 -8.48 -6.05 -7.29
CA THR A 195 -9.93 -6.28 -7.13
C THR A 195 -10.34 -7.74 -7.34
N SER A 196 -9.44 -8.53 -7.92
CA SER A 196 -9.54 -9.99 -8.06
C SER A 196 -8.16 -10.63 -7.97
N LEU A 197 -8.12 -11.90 -7.54
CA LEU A 197 -6.88 -12.68 -7.51
C LEU A 197 -6.29 -12.92 -8.90
N THR A 198 -7.07 -12.78 -9.98
CA THR A 198 -6.57 -12.89 -11.36
C THR A 198 -5.46 -11.89 -11.69
N GLU A 199 -5.40 -10.76 -10.98
CA GLU A 199 -4.35 -9.74 -11.13
C GLU A 199 -3.04 -10.13 -10.44
N CYS A 200 -3.10 -11.05 -9.47
CA CYS A 200 -1.95 -11.48 -8.70
C CYS A 200 -1.11 -12.52 -9.45
N THR A 201 0.15 -12.68 -9.05
CA THR A 201 1.02 -13.70 -9.65
C THR A 201 0.75 -15.07 -9.04
N PHE A 202 0.62 -16.08 -9.89
CA PHE A 202 0.57 -17.47 -9.48
C PHE A 202 1.85 -18.19 -9.92
N ALA A 203 2.48 -18.93 -9.00
CA ALA A 203 3.62 -19.77 -9.29
C ALA A 203 3.38 -21.19 -8.78
N LYS A 204 3.52 -22.19 -9.66
CA LYS A 204 3.53 -23.60 -9.27
C LYS A 204 4.97 -23.99 -8.91
N ARG A 205 5.24 -24.29 -7.64
CA ARG A 205 6.54 -24.82 -7.20
C ARG A 205 6.30 -26.16 -6.53
N LYS A 206 7.04 -27.19 -6.95
CA LYS A 206 7.04 -28.47 -6.25
C LYS A 206 8.05 -28.41 -5.14
N THR A 207 7.63 -28.65 -3.90
CA THR A 207 8.54 -28.74 -2.77
C THR A 207 8.45 -30.11 -2.11
N LYS A 208 9.58 -30.55 -1.53
CA LYS A 208 9.69 -31.85 -0.85
C LYS A 208 9.10 -31.85 0.56
N ARG A 209 8.67 -30.69 1.06
CA ARG A 209 8.16 -30.49 2.43
C ARG A 209 6.70 -30.07 2.36
N TYR A 210 5.91 -30.50 3.33
CA TYR A 210 4.53 -30.06 3.48
C TYR A 210 4.49 -28.55 3.75
N GLU A 211 3.90 -27.78 2.84
CA GLU A 211 3.81 -26.32 2.97
C GLU A 211 2.55 -25.84 3.68
N GLY A 212 1.58 -26.74 3.90
CA GLY A 212 0.26 -26.39 4.42
C GLY A 212 -0.62 -25.69 3.38
N LEU A 213 -1.92 -25.80 3.56
CA LEU A 213 -2.92 -25.16 2.71
C LEU A 213 -3.32 -23.79 3.29
N ALA A 214 -3.53 -22.81 2.42
CA ALA A 214 -3.94 -21.47 2.80
C ALA A 214 -5.42 -21.45 3.20
N GLY A 215 -5.67 -21.01 4.42
CA GLY A 215 -7.00 -20.75 4.95
C GLY A 215 -7.29 -19.26 5.04
N VAL A 216 -8.56 -18.90 4.95
CA VAL A 216 -9.02 -17.52 5.11
C VAL A 216 -10.32 -17.46 5.89
N VAL A 217 -10.46 -16.40 6.68
CA VAL A 217 -11.70 -15.99 7.33
C VAL A 217 -12.02 -14.60 6.83
N CYS A 218 -13.07 -14.47 6.03
CA CYS A 218 -13.57 -13.20 5.55
C CYS A 218 -14.38 -12.49 6.64
N TYR A 219 -14.22 -11.17 6.70
CA TYR A 219 -14.87 -10.35 7.70
C TYR A 219 -16.38 -10.30 7.47
N THR A 220 -17.17 -10.40 8.54
CA THR A 220 -18.63 -10.23 8.51
C THR A 220 -19.06 -9.28 9.63
N GLN A 221 -20.19 -8.60 9.49
CA GLN A 221 -20.59 -7.58 10.50
C GLN A 221 -20.81 -8.14 11.91
N ASN A 222 -21.00 -9.46 12.03
CA ASN A 222 -21.17 -10.14 13.32
C ASN A 222 -19.84 -10.69 13.88
N SER A 223 -18.71 -10.52 13.20
CA SER A 223 -17.47 -11.20 13.56
C SER A 223 -16.70 -10.53 14.70
N ASP A 224 -16.88 -9.23 14.95
CA ASP A 224 -16.21 -8.54 16.05
C ASP A 224 -17.06 -7.42 16.66
N SER A 225 -17.06 -7.34 17.99
CA SER A 225 -17.59 -6.21 18.75
C SER A 225 -16.47 -5.21 19.05
N PRO A 226 -16.73 -3.89 19.00
CA PRO A 226 -15.72 -2.89 19.32
C PRO A 226 -15.24 -3.05 20.77
N THR A 227 -13.94 -3.25 20.94
CA THR A 227 -13.26 -3.25 22.24
C THR A 227 -12.37 -2.01 22.37
N ASP A 228 -11.99 -1.62 23.59
CA ASP A 228 -11.07 -0.49 23.83
C ASP A 228 -9.69 -0.66 23.17
N GLU A 229 -9.35 -1.90 22.77
CA GLU A 229 -8.13 -2.23 22.05
C GLU A 229 -8.34 -2.44 20.54
N SER A 230 -9.50 -2.07 20.01
CA SER A 230 -9.79 -2.17 18.57
C SER A 230 -9.49 -0.86 17.84
N PHE A 231 -9.05 -1.00 16.59
CA PHE A 231 -8.90 0.09 15.62
C PHE A 231 -9.96 -0.10 14.52
N GLN A 232 -10.69 0.97 14.21
CA GLN A 232 -11.72 0.96 13.18
C GLN A 232 -11.15 1.47 11.85
N CYS A 233 -11.15 0.60 10.83
CA CYS A 233 -10.84 0.95 9.45
C CYS A 233 -11.90 1.89 8.84
N VAL A 234 -11.57 2.60 7.76
CA VAL A 234 -12.53 3.47 7.07
C VAL A 234 -13.68 2.67 6.44
N ASN A 235 -13.40 1.45 5.96
CA ASN A 235 -14.41 0.50 5.47
C ASN A 235 -15.29 -0.15 6.56
N GLY A 236 -15.09 0.21 7.84
CA GLY A 236 -15.88 -0.26 8.97
C GLY A 236 -15.43 -1.61 9.56
N LYS A 237 -14.33 -2.20 9.07
CA LYS A 237 -13.69 -3.36 9.69
C LYS A 237 -13.02 -2.97 11.01
N TYR A 238 -13.13 -3.82 12.03
CA TYR A 238 -12.35 -3.71 13.26
C TYR A 238 -11.13 -4.63 13.20
N ILE A 239 -9.98 -4.09 13.59
CA ILE A 239 -8.72 -4.85 13.75
C ILE A 239 -8.13 -4.57 15.13
N PRO A 240 -7.26 -5.43 15.67
CA PRO A 240 -6.55 -5.11 16.91
C PRO A 240 -5.70 -3.84 16.73
N ARG A 241 -5.66 -2.97 17.73
CA ARG A 241 -4.89 -1.71 17.69
C ARG A 241 -3.39 -1.94 17.48
N GLN A 242 -2.88 -3.12 17.85
CA GLN A 242 -1.50 -3.52 17.62
C GLN A 242 -1.17 -3.77 16.14
N LYS A 243 -2.19 -3.95 15.30
CA LYS A 243 -2.04 -4.12 13.86
C LYS A 243 -1.98 -2.81 13.09
N ALA A 244 -2.47 -1.71 13.66
CA ALA A 244 -2.32 -0.41 13.04
C ALA A 244 -0.85 0.04 13.02
N CYS A 245 -0.45 0.69 11.92
CA CYS A 245 0.89 1.20 11.68
C CYS A 245 1.99 0.13 11.70
N ASN A 246 1.73 -1.07 11.18
CA ASN A 246 2.71 -2.17 11.16
C ASN A 246 3.34 -2.38 9.77
N GLY A 247 3.04 -1.53 8.79
CA GLY A 247 3.45 -1.62 7.39
C GLY A 247 2.65 -2.64 6.56
N ILE A 248 1.61 -3.25 7.11
CA ILE A 248 0.74 -4.23 6.44
C ILE A 248 -0.64 -3.60 6.29
N ASN A 249 -1.22 -3.72 5.09
CA ASN A 249 -2.60 -3.30 4.85
C ASN A 249 -3.57 -4.34 5.43
N ASP A 250 -3.79 -4.33 6.75
CA ASP A 250 -4.76 -5.18 7.42
C ASP A 250 -6.18 -4.77 7.03
N CYS A 251 -6.46 -3.46 6.89
CA CYS A 251 -7.80 -2.96 6.54
C CYS A 251 -8.28 -3.34 5.14
N GLY A 252 -7.36 -3.48 4.17
CA GLY A 252 -7.65 -3.69 2.74
C GLY A 252 -7.75 -2.39 1.94
N ASP A 253 -7.97 -1.25 2.59
CA ASP A 253 -8.04 0.07 1.97
C ASP A 253 -6.92 1.04 2.43
N GLN A 254 -5.91 0.52 3.14
CA GLN A 254 -4.76 1.21 3.75
C GLN A 254 -5.10 2.15 4.93
N SER A 255 -6.32 2.15 5.46
CA SER A 255 -6.71 3.07 6.53
C SER A 255 -5.84 3.03 7.79
N ASP A 256 -5.35 1.85 8.13
CA ASP A 256 -4.49 1.51 9.26
C ASP A 256 -3.05 2.01 9.14
N GLU A 257 -2.61 2.36 7.93
CA GLU A 257 -1.20 2.66 7.63
C GLU A 257 -0.96 4.13 7.24
N LEU A 258 -1.99 4.96 7.13
CA LEU A 258 -1.91 6.33 6.57
C LEU A 258 -1.84 7.47 7.63
N CYS A 259 -2.00 7.13 8.91
CA CYS A 259 -2.08 8.09 10.01
C CYS A 259 -1.11 7.73 11.15
N CYS A 260 0.15 7.48 10.80
CA CYS A 260 1.16 6.96 11.72
C CYS A 260 2.21 8.02 12.09
N LYS A 261 2.54 8.11 13.38
CA LYS A 261 3.66 8.88 13.93
C LYS A 261 4.94 8.04 14.02
N GLY A 262 4.78 6.73 14.12
CA GLY A 262 5.83 5.72 14.13
C GLY A 262 5.28 4.41 13.58
N CYS A 263 6.16 3.52 13.13
CA CYS A 263 5.77 2.20 12.65
C CYS A 263 6.15 1.13 13.67
N ARG A 264 5.31 0.09 13.78
CA ARG A 264 5.57 -1.13 14.54
C ARG A 264 6.41 -2.10 13.71
N GLY A 265 7.25 -2.86 14.38
CA GLY A 265 8.09 -3.89 13.75
C GLY A 265 9.12 -3.31 12.77
N ASP A 266 9.49 -4.12 11.79
CA ASP A 266 10.48 -3.77 10.77
C ASP A 266 9.80 -3.09 9.57
N SER A 267 9.12 -1.97 9.81
CA SER A 267 8.43 -1.19 8.77
C SER A 267 9.01 0.22 8.67
N PHE A 268 8.94 0.80 7.48
CA PHE A 268 9.54 2.08 7.17
C PHE A 268 8.51 3.21 7.30
N LEU A 269 8.86 4.25 8.05
CA LEU A 269 8.03 5.45 8.23
C LEU A 269 8.39 6.52 7.19
N CYS A 270 7.43 6.84 6.32
CA CYS A 270 7.49 8.04 5.49
C CYS A 270 7.29 9.29 6.35
N LYS A 271 7.93 10.41 5.97
CA LYS A 271 7.73 11.74 6.57
C LYS A 271 6.29 12.25 6.47
N SER A 272 5.51 11.71 5.55
CA SER A 272 4.07 11.97 5.41
C SER A 272 3.22 11.31 6.51
N GLY A 273 3.83 10.51 7.39
CA GLY A 273 3.13 9.74 8.43
C GLY A 273 2.43 8.50 7.86
N VAL A 274 3.09 7.83 6.91
CA VAL A 274 2.64 6.59 6.27
C VAL A 274 3.64 5.48 6.59
N CYS A 275 3.16 4.30 6.96
CA CYS A 275 3.99 3.13 7.17
C CYS A 275 3.95 2.22 5.94
N ILE A 276 5.13 1.81 5.46
CA ILE A 276 5.28 0.88 4.33
C ILE A 276 6.13 -0.33 4.76
N PRO A 277 5.96 -1.50 4.13
CA PRO A 277 6.82 -2.65 4.40
C PRO A 277 8.30 -2.31 4.12
N ASN A 278 9.24 -2.80 4.93
CA ASN A 278 10.67 -2.57 4.65
C ASN A 278 11.13 -3.08 3.28
N LYS A 279 10.49 -4.12 2.74
CA LYS A 279 10.76 -4.62 1.37
C LYS A 279 10.44 -3.61 0.25
N TYR A 280 9.73 -2.53 0.57
CA TYR A 280 9.41 -1.46 -0.38
C TYR A 280 10.46 -0.36 -0.42
N LYS A 281 11.40 -0.35 0.52
CA LYS A 281 12.57 0.52 0.42
C LYS A 281 13.50 0.01 -0.68
N CYS A 282 13.94 0.90 -1.56
CA CYS A 282 14.85 0.60 -2.67
C CYS A 282 14.30 -0.47 -3.63
N ASN A 283 13.00 -0.42 -3.92
CA ASN A 283 12.31 -1.40 -4.78
C ASN A 283 12.09 -0.90 -6.23
N GLY A 284 12.63 0.28 -6.56
CA GLY A 284 12.49 0.95 -7.86
C GLY A 284 11.17 1.71 -8.05
N GLU A 285 10.32 1.78 -7.02
CA GLU A 285 9.05 2.50 -7.02
C GLU A 285 8.96 3.50 -5.86
N LEU A 286 8.57 4.74 -6.18
CA LEU A 286 8.24 5.73 -5.15
C LEU A 286 6.91 5.36 -4.48
N ASP A 287 6.97 4.84 -3.26
CA ASP A 287 5.84 4.49 -2.41
C ASP A 287 5.51 5.65 -1.44
N CYS A 288 6.53 6.31 -0.87
CA CYS A 288 6.34 7.54 -0.09
C CYS A 288 6.14 8.77 -1.01
N ILE A 289 5.17 9.64 -0.71
CA ILE A 289 4.97 10.90 -1.46
C ILE A 289 6.17 11.86 -1.41
N THR A 290 7.00 11.73 -0.37
CA THR A 290 8.23 12.47 -0.16
C THR A 290 9.45 11.81 -0.82
N GLY A 291 9.33 10.55 -1.26
CA GLY A 291 10.30 9.81 -2.08
C GLY A 291 11.60 9.40 -1.38
N GLU A 292 11.64 9.39 -0.06
CA GLU A 292 12.82 9.04 0.74
C GLU A 292 13.12 7.53 0.82
N ASP A 293 12.15 6.70 0.47
CA ASP A 293 12.22 5.25 0.35
C ASP A 293 13.17 4.79 -0.76
N GLU A 294 13.31 5.59 -1.81
CA GLU A 294 14.14 5.31 -3.00
C GLU A 294 15.43 6.15 -3.06
N VAL A 295 15.88 6.69 -1.92
CA VAL A 295 17.09 7.52 -1.84
C VAL A 295 18.22 6.77 -1.14
N ARG A 296 19.44 6.87 -1.69
CA ARG A 296 20.67 6.18 -1.20
C ARG A 296 20.51 4.65 -1.18
N CYS A 297 20.06 4.12 -2.30
CA CYS A 297 20.10 2.69 -2.59
C CYS A 297 21.45 2.36 -3.23
N GLU A 298 22.14 1.33 -2.74
CA GLU A 298 23.29 0.74 -3.43
C GLU A 298 22.74 -0.23 -4.49
N ASP A 299 23.39 -0.30 -5.66
CA ASP A 299 22.80 -0.78 -6.93
C ASP A 299 22.12 -2.17 -6.88
N GLU A 300 21.09 -2.29 -7.72
CA GLU A 300 19.81 -3.03 -7.58
C GLU A 300 19.84 -4.57 -7.78
N ILE A 301 18.87 -5.25 -7.16
CA ILE A 301 18.37 -6.56 -7.62
C ILE A 301 17.16 -6.34 -8.53
N GLU A 302 17.32 -6.61 -9.82
CA GLU A 302 16.25 -6.61 -10.82
C GLU A 302 15.45 -7.94 -10.71
N ILE A 303 14.20 -7.89 -10.25
CA ILE A 303 13.32 -9.07 -10.21
C ILE A 303 12.60 -9.22 -11.55
N LEU A 304 13.03 -10.19 -12.35
CA LEU A 304 12.40 -10.63 -13.60
C LEU A 304 11.19 -11.53 -13.33
N THR A 305 9.97 -10.96 -13.27
CA THR A 305 8.74 -11.74 -13.47
C THR A 305 7.70 -10.95 -14.26
N VAL A 306 7.00 -11.64 -15.17
CA VAL A 306 5.81 -11.12 -15.86
C VAL A 306 4.67 -11.07 -14.84
N ASP A 307 4.40 -9.89 -14.30
CA ASP A 307 3.42 -9.63 -13.25
C ASP A 307 2.60 -8.39 -13.64
N MET A 308 1.29 -8.40 -13.40
CA MET A 308 0.45 -7.21 -13.63
C MET A 308 0.83 -6.06 -12.69
N ASN A 309 1.39 -6.36 -11.51
CA ASN A 309 2.01 -5.35 -10.65
C ASN A 309 3.34 -4.82 -11.23
N ALA A 310 4.11 -5.63 -11.97
CA ALA A 310 5.26 -5.13 -12.74
C ALA A 310 4.82 -4.26 -13.92
N GLU A 311 3.75 -4.64 -14.64
CA GLU A 311 3.16 -3.79 -15.69
C GLU A 311 2.59 -2.48 -15.10
N ARG A 312 2.00 -2.51 -13.91
CA ARG A 312 1.59 -1.31 -13.17
C ARG A 312 2.78 -0.39 -12.90
N LYS A 313 3.90 -0.92 -12.38
CA LYS A 313 5.16 -0.16 -12.19
C LYS A 313 5.67 0.44 -13.51
N ARG A 314 5.63 -0.34 -14.59
CA ARG A 314 6.00 0.11 -15.94
C ARG A 314 5.09 1.23 -16.45
N ILE A 315 3.78 1.14 -16.27
CA ILE A 315 2.86 2.23 -16.66
C ILE A 315 3.14 3.50 -15.84
N LYS A 316 3.47 3.37 -14.55
CA LYS A 316 3.84 4.50 -13.69
C LYS A 316 5.09 5.23 -14.21
N SER A 317 6.07 4.49 -14.76
CA SER A 317 7.29 5.09 -15.32
C SER A 317 7.07 5.83 -16.65
N LEU A 318 6.02 5.47 -17.39
CA LEU A 318 5.60 6.13 -18.64
C LEU A 318 4.80 7.42 -18.42
N LEU A 319 4.38 7.72 -17.18
CA LEU A 319 3.66 8.95 -16.88
C LEU A 319 4.57 10.19 -17.09
N PRO A 320 4.00 11.33 -17.54
CA PRO A 320 4.77 12.52 -17.83
C PRO A 320 5.49 13.02 -16.58
N LYS A 321 6.83 13.02 -16.62
CA LYS A 321 7.67 13.55 -15.55
C LYS A 321 7.79 15.07 -15.69
N LEU A 322 7.30 15.80 -14.69
CA LEU A 322 7.45 17.25 -14.63
C LEU A 322 8.87 17.59 -14.17
N SER A 323 9.62 18.33 -15.00
CA SER A 323 10.92 18.87 -14.60
C SER A 323 10.72 20.10 -13.72
N CYS A 324 10.70 19.91 -12.41
CA CYS A 324 10.63 21.00 -11.42
C CYS A 324 11.85 20.95 -10.49
N GLY A 325 12.47 22.10 -10.20
CA GLY A 325 13.61 22.17 -9.27
C GLY A 325 14.88 21.42 -9.72
N VAL A 326 14.97 21.00 -10.98
CA VAL A 326 16.09 20.21 -11.50
C VAL A 326 17.35 21.06 -11.56
N LYS A 327 18.38 20.69 -10.79
CA LYS A 327 19.73 21.25 -10.93
C LYS A 327 20.35 20.70 -12.20
N ARG A 328 20.05 21.30 -13.36
CA ARG A 328 20.79 20.96 -14.58
C ARG A 328 22.25 21.40 -14.38
N ASN A 329 23.17 20.45 -14.42
CA ASN A 329 24.59 20.72 -14.68
C ASN A 329 24.73 21.13 -16.15
N ILE A 330 24.16 22.29 -16.51
CA ILE A 330 24.56 22.95 -17.73
C ILE A 330 25.99 23.37 -17.46
N HIS A 331 26.95 22.83 -18.22
CA HIS A 331 28.27 23.44 -18.36
C HIS A 331 28.04 24.88 -18.80
N THR A 332 27.98 25.79 -17.83
CA THR A 332 28.00 27.21 -18.11
C THR A 332 29.40 27.45 -18.66
N ARG A 333 29.53 27.55 -19.99
CA ARG A 333 30.63 28.32 -20.55
C ARG A 333 30.48 29.70 -19.93
N ARG A 334 31.28 29.98 -18.90
CA ARG A 334 31.34 31.30 -18.27
C ARG A 334 31.79 32.26 -19.36
N LYS A 335 30.86 32.94 -20.04
CA LYS A 335 31.18 34.27 -20.53
C LYS A 335 31.47 35.08 -19.27
N ARG A 336 32.71 35.53 -19.16
CA ARG A 336 33.20 36.38 -18.07
C ARG A 336 32.33 37.64 -18.04
N VAL A 337 31.27 37.64 -17.24
CA VAL A 337 30.60 38.88 -16.82
C VAL A 337 31.43 39.41 -15.67
N VAL A 338 32.15 40.49 -15.93
CA VAL A 338 32.84 41.25 -14.89
C VAL A 338 31.75 41.88 -14.02
N GLY A 339 31.62 41.44 -12.76
CA GLY A 339 30.92 42.21 -11.72
C GLY A 339 29.58 41.69 -11.17
N GLY A 340 29.38 40.38 -10.94
CA GLY A 340 28.22 39.89 -10.18
C GLY A 340 28.50 38.65 -9.32
N ARG A 341 28.02 38.63 -8.06
CA ARG A 341 28.13 37.45 -7.17
C ARG A 341 27.10 36.37 -7.54
N LEU A 342 27.50 35.09 -7.48
CA LEU A 342 26.64 33.92 -7.71
C LEU A 342 25.51 33.84 -6.67
N GLY A 343 24.26 34.02 -7.11
CA GLY A 343 23.07 33.80 -6.28
C GLY A 343 22.72 32.31 -6.16
N LYS A 344 22.73 31.77 -4.93
CA LYS A 344 22.15 30.45 -4.63
C LYS A 344 20.62 30.58 -4.59
N MET A 345 19.89 29.60 -5.13
CA MET A 345 18.41 29.59 -5.25
C MET A 345 17.65 29.92 -3.95
N LYS A 346 18.24 29.64 -2.77
CA LYS A 346 17.67 30.00 -1.46
C LYS A 346 17.59 31.51 -1.21
N GLN A 347 18.42 32.31 -1.89
CA GLN A 347 18.49 33.76 -1.71
C GLN A 347 17.41 34.49 -2.53
N MET A 348 16.99 33.92 -3.66
CA MET A 348 16.04 34.55 -4.57
C MET A 348 14.65 34.72 -3.95
N LEU A 349 14.19 33.75 -3.14
CA LEU A 349 12.92 33.82 -2.42
C LEU A 349 12.93 34.89 -1.31
N LEU A 350 14.07 35.07 -0.63
CA LEU A 350 14.26 36.11 0.38
C LEU A 350 14.34 37.51 -0.24
N ASP A 351 14.94 37.62 -1.42
CA ASP A 351 15.04 38.90 -2.16
C ASP A 351 13.69 39.30 -2.80
N ILE A 352 12.87 38.32 -3.22
CA ILE A 352 11.49 38.57 -3.67
C ILE A 352 10.61 39.06 -2.52
N PHE A 353 10.70 38.43 -1.33
CA PHE A 353 9.96 38.90 -0.15
C PHE A 353 10.40 40.30 0.30
N LYS A 354 11.69 40.62 0.23
CA LYS A 354 12.20 41.98 0.50
C LYS A 354 11.78 42.99 -0.56
N GLY A 355 11.63 42.57 -1.81
CA GLY A 355 11.11 43.40 -2.91
C GLY A 355 9.64 43.75 -2.73
N LEU A 356 8.80 42.78 -2.34
CA LEU A 356 7.37 43.00 -2.09
C LEU A 356 7.11 43.93 -0.89
N LEU A 357 7.92 43.84 0.18
CA LEU A 357 7.86 44.79 1.30
C LEU A 357 8.23 46.22 0.91
N LYS A 358 9.16 46.41 -0.05
CA LYS A 358 9.51 47.74 -0.57
C LYS A 358 8.41 48.34 -1.45
N VAL A 359 7.68 47.52 -2.22
CA VAL A 359 6.57 47.99 -3.06
C VAL A 359 5.39 48.45 -2.19
N TYR A 360 5.10 47.77 -1.08
CA TYR A 360 4.06 48.20 -0.14
C TYR A 360 4.38 49.54 0.54
N ALA A 361 5.65 49.80 0.88
CA ALA A 361 6.06 51.08 1.49
C ALA A 361 5.98 52.28 0.53
N ILE A 362 6.11 52.05 -0.79
CA ILE A 362 6.00 53.13 -1.80
C ILE A 362 4.53 53.47 -2.08
N LEU A 363 3.62 52.49 -1.97
CA LEU A 363 2.18 52.71 -2.13
C LEU A 363 1.55 53.51 -0.98
N GLU A 364 2.05 53.40 0.26
CA GLU A 364 1.60 54.27 1.35
C GLU A 364 2.11 55.72 1.22
N CYS A 365 3.31 55.95 0.66
CA CYS A 365 3.80 57.31 0.42
C CYS A 365 3.06 58.05 -0.71
N CYS A 366 2.58 57.34 -1.74
CA CYS A 366 1.80 57.97 -2.81
C CYS A 366 0.38 58.40 -2.38
N CYS A 367 -0.17 57.81 -1.31
CA CYS A 367 -1.51 58.17 -0.83
C CYS A 367 -1.54 59.45 0.05
N ILE A 368 -0.37 59.95 0.47
CA ILE A 368 -0.27 61.15 1.33
C ILE A 368 -0.08 62.44 0.51
N ILE A 369 0.27 62.35 -0.79
CA ILE A 369 0.51 63.53 -1.65
C ILE A 369 -0.75 63.95 -2.44
N LEU A 370 -1.86 63.21 -2.35
CA LEU A 370 -3.12 63.49 -3.05
C LEU A 370 -4.32 63.77 -2.11
N LYS A 371 -4.08 64.44 -0.98
CA LYS A 371 -5.14 65.01 -0.14
C LYS A 371 -4.91 66.48 0.17
#